data_AF-A0A965AFK0-F1
#
_entry.id   AF-A0A965AFK0-F1
#
_cell.length_a   1.000
_cell.length_b   1.000
_cell.length_c   1.000
_cell.angle_alpha   90.00
_cell.angle_beta   90.00
_cell.angle_gamma   90.00
#
_symmetry.space_group_name_H-M   'P 1'
#
loop_
_entity.id
_entity.type
_entity.pdbx_description
1 polymer ?
#
loop_
_entity_poly.entity_id
_entity_poly.type
_entity_poly.pdbx_seq_one_letter_code
_entity_poly.pdbx_strand_id
1 'polypeptide(L)'
;MDRQLVEAVGVFDVRAVAAVFEHVVFVQGCVWGINSFDQWGVELGKNLAHEVAAELVSGSPGASRDASSIQLQKWYLQHTSRA
;
A
#
# COMPACT_ATOMS: atom_id res chain seq x y z
N MET A 1 16.59 -5.63 26.40
CA MET A 1 16.33 -6.73 25.46
C MET A 1 17.69 -7.24 25.04
N ASP A 2 18.06 -8.41 25.53
CA ASP A 2 19.43 -8.93 25.51
C ASP A 2 19.89 -9.29 24.09
N ARG A 3 21.14 -8.93 23.75
CA ARG A 3 21.75 -9.07 22.41
C ARG A 3 21.93 -10.55 22.02
N GLN A 4 21.93 -11.45 23.00
CA GLN A 4 22.03 -12.89 22.80
C GLN A 4 20.80 -13.55 22.13
N LEU A 5 19.64 -12.88 22.10
CA LEU A 5 18.42 -13.46 21.49
C LEU A 5 18.42 -13.43 19.96
N VAL A 6 19.26 -12.59 19.32
CA VAL A 6 19.25 -12.39 17.86
C VAL A 6 20.33 -13.21 17.14
N GLU A 7 21.35 -13.69 17.86
CA GLU A 7 22.53 -14.32 17.24
C GLU A 7 22.35 -15.81 16.85
N ALA A 8 21.28 -16.47 17.33
CA ALA A 8 21.04 -17.90 17.11
C ALA A 8 19.84 -18.18 16.20
N VAL A 9 19.49 -17.29 15.28
CA VAL A 9 18.26 -17.45 14.48
C VAL A 9 18.54 -18.33 13.25
N GLY A 10 18.31 -19.63 13.38
CA GLY A 10 18.22 -20.55 12.24
C GLY A 10 16.91 -20.39 11.47
N VAL A 11 16.75 -21.13 10.37
CA VAL A 11 15.51 -21.11 9.55
C VAL A 11 14.25 -21.45 10.38
N PHE A 12 14.39 -22.27 11.42
CA PHE A 12 13.30 -22.60 12.35
C PHE A 12 12.93 -21.43 13.26
N ASP A 13 13.91 -20.64 13.69
CA ASP A 13 13.71 -19.52 14.61
C ASP A 13 13.01 -18.34 13.93
N VAL A 14 13.34 -18.03 12.66
CA VAL A 14 12.62 -16.98 11.91
C VAL A 14 11.13 -17.32 11.78
N ARG A 15 10.82 -18.58 11.46
CA ARG A 15 9.42 -19.03 11.30
C ARG A 15 8.67 -18.99 12.63
N ALA A 16 9.32 -19.37 13.72
CA ALA A 16 8.75 -19.28 15.06
C ALA A 16 8.45 -17.82 15.43
N VAL A 17 9.38 -16.90 15.18
CA VAL A 17 9.18 -15.46 15.41
C VAL A 17 8.03 -14.93 14.55
N ALA A 18 8.01 -15.25 13.24
CA ALA A 18 6.92 -14.85 12.36
C ALA A 18 5.55 -15.36 12.84
N ALA A 19 5.47 -16.64 13.23
CA ALA A 19 4.23 -17.25 13.73
C ALA A 19 3.71 -16.58 15.02
N VAL A 20 4.61 -16.15 15.91
CA VAL A 20 4.22 -15.37 17.10
C VAL A 20 3.59 -14.05 16.69
N PHE A 21 4.18 -13.32 15.73
CA PHE A 21 3.62 -12.05 15.26
C PHE A 21 2.30 -12.23 14.50
N GLU A 22 2.16 -13.29 13.71
CA GLU A 22 0.88 -13.64 13.06
C GLU A 22 -0.23 -13.85 14.10
N HIS A 23 0.06 -14.57 15.19
CA HIS A 23 -0.91 -14.77 16.27
C HIS A 23 -1.22 -13.49 17.05
N VAL A 24 -0.22 -12.62 17.27
CA VAL A 24 -0.45 -11.31 17.92
C VAL A 24 -1.43 -10.47 17.09
N VAL A 25 -1.20 -10.36 15.78
CA VAL A 25 -2.09 -9.61 14.87
C VAL A 25 -3.48 -10.23 14.80
N PHE A 26 -3.58 -11.56 14.82
CA PHE A 26 -4.86 -12.27 14.88
C PHE A 26 -5.64 -11.93 16.17
N VAL A 27 -5.02 -12.08 17.34
CA VAL A 27 -5.68 -11.82 18.63
C VAL A 27 -6.10 -10.35 18.75
N GLN A 28 -5.24 -9.41 18.32
CA GLN A 28 -5.60 -7.99 18.29
C GLN A 28 -6.82 -7.72 17.41
N GLY A 29 -6.89 -8.35 16.23
CA GLY A 29 -8.07 -8.29 15.37
C GLY A 29 -9.34 -8.80 16.05
N CYS A 30 -9.26 -9.95 16.73
CA CYS A 30 -10.38 -10.49 17.50
C CYS A 30 -10.83 -9.54 18.61
N VAL A 31 -9.89 -8.93 19.35
CA VAL A 31 -10.21 -7.97 20.43
C VAL A 31 -10.89 -6.71 19.89
N TRP A 32 -10.43 -6.20 18.75
CA TRP A 32 -11.03 -5.01 18.12
C TRP A 32 -12.26 -5.32 17.27
N GLY A 33 -12.64 -6.58 17.10
CA GLY A 33 -13.77 -6.98 16.26
C GLY A 33 -13.58 -6.64 14.78
N ILE A 34 -12.33 -6.55 14.31
CA ILE A 34 -11.99 -6.29 12.92
C ILE A 34 -11.46 -7.56 12.25
N ASN A 35 -11.59 -7.63 10.93
CA ASN A 35 -11.06 -8.75 10.17
C ASN A 35 -9.60 -8.51 9.77
N SER A 36 -8.66 -9.15 10.45
CA SER A 36 -7.22 -9.04 10.16
C SER A 36 -6.78 -9.64 8.81
N PHE A 37 -7.68 -10.33 8.10
CA PHE A 37 -7.37 -11.03 6.86
C PHE A 37 -7.97 -10.39 5.61
N ASP A 38 -8.71 -9.27 5.74
CA ASP A 38 -9.18 -8.52 4.57
C ASP A 38 -8.22 -7.39 4.17
N GLN A 39 -8.41 -6.90 2.95
CA GLN A 39 -7.59 -5.85 2.33
C GLN A 39 -8.45 -4.94 1.43
N TRP A 40 -9.67 -4.59 1.82
CA TRP A 40 -10.56 -3.77 0.97
C TRP A 40 -9.98 -2.39 0.63
N GLY A 41 -9.12 -1.85 1.50
CA GLY A 41 -8.51 -0.53 1.34
C GLY A 41 -7.63 -0.36 0.10
N VAL A 42 -7.21 -1.45 -0.56
CA VAL A 42 -6.34 -1.38 -1.75
C VAL A 42 -7.11 -1.10 -3.05
N GLU A 43 -8.41 -1.41 -3.08
CA GLU A 43 -9.17 -1.46 -4.34
C GLU A 43 -9.41 -0.09 -4.95
N LEU A 44 -9.77 0.91 -4.15
CA LEU A 44 -9.98 2.27 -4.63
C LEU A 44 -8.70 2.85 -5.25
N GLY A 45 -7.55 2.62 -4.62
CA GLY A 45 -6.26 3.09 -5.14
C GLY A 45 -5.91 2.45 -6.48
N LYS A 46 -6.15 1.13 -6.64
CA LYS A 46 -5.95 0.43 -7.92
C LYS A 46 -6.83 1.01 -9.02
N ASN A 47 -8.11 1.24 -8.75
CA ASN A 47 -9.05 1.78 -9.73
C ASN A 47 -8.66 3.21 -10.13
N LEU A 48 -8.38 4.08 -9.15
CA LEU A 48 -7.94 5.45 -9.41
C LEU A 48 -6.64 5.49 -10.21
N ALA A 49 -5.68 4.60 -9.92
CA ALA A 49 -4.43 4.54 -10.67
C ALA A 49 -4.65 4.18 -12.15
N HIS A 50 -5.55 3.23 -12.45
CA HIS A 50 -5.91 2.89 -13.83
C HIS A 50 -6.55 4.06 -14.58
N GLU A 51 -7.47 4.78 -13.93
CA GLU A 51 -8.10 5.97 -14.51
C GLU A 51 -7.09 7.09 -14.78
N VAL A 52 -6.23 7.40 -13.81
CA VAL A 52 -5.16 8.41 -13.97
C VAL A 52 -4.22 8.01 -15.10
N ALA A 53 -3.82 6.74 -15.18
CA ALA A 53 -2.96 6.26 -16.26
C ALA A 53 -3.60 6.50 -17.64
N ALA A 54 -4.90 6.22 -17.80
CA ALA A 54 -5.62 6.47 -19.04
C ALA A 54 -5.72 7.97 -19.38
N GLU A 55 -6.00 8.81 -18.38
CA GLU A 55 -6.04 10.28 -18.55
C GLU A 55 -4.69 10.85 -18.99
N LEU A 56 -3.60 10.38 -18.37
CA LEU A 56 -2.24 10.79 -18.74
C LEU A 56 -1.89 10.37 -20.17
N VAL A 57 -2.34 9.19 -20.64
CA VAL A 57 -2.16 8.77 -22.04
C VAL A 57 -2.95 9.66 -23.00
N SER A 58 -4.17 10.05 -22.62
CA SER A 58 -5.03 10.95 -23.41
C SER A 58 -4.56 12.41 -23.41
N GLY A 59 -3.68 12.79 -22.47
CA GLY A 59 -3.15 14.15 -22.33
C GLY A 59 -4.15 15.17 -21.78
N SER A 60 -5.30 14.73 -21.27
CA SER A 60 -6.35 15.60 -20.72
C SER A 60 -6.76 15.12 -19.33
N PRO A 61 -6.65 15.97 -18.29
CA PRO A 61 -7.16 15.65 -16.95
C PRO A 61 -8.67 15.41 -16.96
N GLY A 62 -9.12 14.40 -16.20
CA GLY A 62 -10.56 14.11 -16.05
C GLY A 62 -11.31 15.25 -15.35
N ALA A 63 -12.53 15.57 -15.82
CA ALA A 63 -13.31 16.71 -15.32
C ALA A 63 -13.81 16.59 -13.87
N SER A 64 -13.79 15.39 -13.27
CA SER A 64 -14.31 15.15 -11.91
C SER A 64 -13.24 15.12 -10.80
N ARG A 65 -11.97 15.40 -11.13
CA ARG A 65 -10.88 15.39 -10.15
C ARG A 65 -10.83 16.67 -9.34
N ASP A 66 -10.29 16.57 -8.13
CA ASP A 66 -10.03 17.74 -7.29
C ASP A 66 -8.91 18.62 -7.90
N ALA A 67 -8.83 19.86 -7.42
CA ALA A 67 -7.91 20.85 -7.95
C ALA A 67 -6.42 20.45 -7.78
N SER A 68 -6.06 19.75 -6.70
CA SER A 68 -4.69 19.30 -6.46
C SER A 68 -4.29 18.24 -7.48
N SER A 69 -5.14 17.22 -7.68
CA SER A 69 -4.92 16.17 -8.67
C SER A 69 -4.78 16.71 -10.08
N ILE A 70 -5.66 17.64 -10.50
CA ILE A 70 -5.60 18.28 -11.83
C ILE A 70 -4.29 19.05 -12.01
N GLN A 71 -3.89 19.84 -11.02
CA GLN A 71 -2.67 20.64 -11.11
C GLN A 71 -1.42 19.76 -11.22
N LEU A 72 -1.36 18.67 -10.46
CA LEU A 72 -0.23 17.74 -10.51
C LEU A 72 -0.16 17.00 -11.86
N GLN A 73 -1.30 16.55 -12.39
CA GLN A 73 -1.35 15.92 -13.72
C GLN A 73 -0.89 16.88 -14.83
N LYS A 74 -1.36 18.13 -14.81
CA LYS A 74 -0.93 19.16 -15.76
C LYS A 74 0.58 19.41 -15.66
N TRP A 75 1.09 19.56 -14.45
CA TRP A 75 2.52 19.72 -14.21
C TRP A 75 3.30 18.52 -14.76
N TYR A 76 2.85 17.30 -14.46
CA TYR A 76 3.47 16.07 -14.96
C TYR A 76 3.53 16.07 -16.49
N LEU A 77 2.41 16.27 -17.18
CA LEU A 77 2.34 16.31 -18.65
C LEU A 77 3.24 17.40 -19.28
N GLN A 78 3.44 18.52 -18.60
CA GLN A 78 4.32 19.59 -19.07
C GLN A 78 5.81 19.26 -18.92
N HIS A 79 6.19 18.48 -17.90
CA HIS A 79 7.60 18.21 -17.54
C HIS A 79 8.08 16.81 -17.95
N THR A 80 7.15 15.92 -18.27
CA THR A 80 7.43 14.65 -18.94
C THR A 80 6.99 14.76 -20.40
N SER A 81 7.66 15.63 -21.16
CA SER A 81 7.59 15.59 -22.61
C SER A 81 7.95 14.17 -23.05
N ARG A 82 7.03 13.46 -23.72
CA ARG A 82 7.27 12.13 -24.31
C ARG A 82 8.63 12.12 -25.02
N ALA A 83 9.62 11.44 -24.43
CA ALA A 83 10.68 10.78 -25.17
C ALA A 83 10.15 9.42 -25.63
#